data_AF-A0A942V4K3-F1
#
_entry.id   AF-A0A942V4K3-F1
#
_cell.length_a   1.000
_cell.length_b   1.000
_cell.length_c   1.000
_cell.angle_alpha   90.00
_cell.angle_beta   90.00
_cell.angle_gamma   90.00
#
_symmetry.space_group_name_H-M   'P 1'
#
loop_
_entity.id
_entity.type
_entity.pdbx_description
1 polymer ?
#
loop_
_entity_poly.entity_id
_entity_poly.type
_entity_poly.pdbx_seq_one_letter_code
_entity_poly.pdbx_strand_id
1 'polypeptide(L)'
;MKKHLLWIGELFIWGLLIFSTLFVSLYVYNSNVRKKHTYYVFFKDIDGLIKGSPVKMLGYQVGYVSDISIVNEDVFITFIITDKKLKMPERMSATVEFTGMGGSKSLELSVPDEKTNPKNYITAVEPRRLQDFYVYTNQMANLILGMTSDFMKIMDARRTDLLKNFIKNPSVLHDVHRTLDDVQKSESQFMERRKNYER
;
A
#
# COMPACT_ATOMS: atom_id res chain seq x y z
N MET A 1 15.38 -11.84 78.68
CA MET A 1 15.24 -10.87 77.57
C MET A 1 15.99 -11.24 76.29
N LYS A 2 17.19 -11.84 76.32
CA LYS A 2 17.99 -12.13 75.11
C LYS A 2 17.42 -13.23 74.17
N LYS A 3 16.63 -14.18 74.68
CA LYS A 3 16.08 -15.31 73.90
C LYS A 3 15.02 -14.87 72.87
N HIS A 4 14.17 -13.90 73.20
CA HIS A 4 13.17 -13.38 72.26
C HIS A 4 13.81 -12.60 71.10
N LEU A 5 14.95 -11.95 71.34
CA LEU A 5 15.71 -11.25 70.31
C LEU A 5 16.29 -12.21 69.25
N LEU A 6 16.75 -13.39 69.68
CA LEU A 6 17.24 -14.44 68.78
C LEU A 6 16.11 -15.03 67.93
N TRP A 7 14.94 -15.25 68.53
CA TRP A 7 13.78 -15.80 67.82
C TRP A 7 13.21 -14.83 66.76
N ILE A 8 13.24 -13.53 67.05
CA ILE A 8 12.88 -12.48 66.09
C ILE A 8 13.89 -12.42 64.94
N GLY A 9 15.19 -12.55 65.22
CA GLY A 9 16.23 -12.60 64.20
C GLY A 9 16.06 -13.79 63.25
N GLU A 10 15.74 -14.96 63.79
CA GLU A 10 15.49 -16.17 63.01
C GLU A 10 14.26 -16.03 62.10
N LEU A 11 13.15 -15.47 62.62
CA LEU A 11 11.98 -15.16 61.78
C LEU A 11 12.29 -14.17 60.66
N PHE A 12 13.16 -13.19 60.92
CA PHE A 12 13.58 -12.23 59.91
C PHE A 12 14.37 -12.89 58.78
N ILE A 13 15.24 -13.84 59.12
CA ILE A 13 16.03 -14.63 58.16
C ILE A 13 15.10 -15.50 57.30
N TRP A 14 14.17 -16.23 57.92
CA TRP A 14 13.18 -17.03 57.19
C TRP A 14 12.27 -16.18 56.31
N GLY A 15 11.84 -15.02 56.80
CA GLY A 15 11.04 -14.06 56.02
C GLY A 15 11.79 -13.55 54.79
N LEU A 16 13.08 -13.21 54.93
CA LEU A 16 13.92 -12.78 53.82
C LEU A 16 14.15 -13.89 52.80
N LEU A 17 14.32 -15.13 53.26
CA LEU A 17 14.47 -16.31 52.41
C LEU A 17 13.21 -16.57 51.56
N ILE A 18 12.03 -16.49 52.18
CA ILE A 18 10.73 -16.63 51.48
C ILE A 18 10.53 -15.48 50.50
N PHE A 19 10.83 -14.24 50.90
CA PHE A 19 10.68 -13.09 50.03
C PHE A 19 11.61 -13.17 48.81
N SER A 20 12.86 -13.58 49.01
CA SER A 20 13.85 -13.78 47.94
C SER A 20 13.41 -14.87 46.97
N THR A 21 12.98 -16.03 47.46
CA THR A 21 12.51 -17.13 46.61
C THR A 21 11.26 -16.76 45.82
N LEU A 22 10.32 -16.01 46.42
CA LEU A 22 9.11 -15.54 45.75
C LEU A 22 9.45 -14.50 44.66
N PHE A 23 10.36 -13.57 44.94
CA PHE A 23 10.83 -12.57 43.97
C PHE A 23 11.53 -13.22 42.77
N VAL A 24 12.42 -14.18 43.01
CA VAL A 24 13.10 -14.95 41.96
C VAL A 24 12.10 -15.75 41.13
N SER A 25 11.13 -16.42 41.77
CA SER A 25 10.10 -17.20 41.09
C SER A 25 9.24 -16.33 40.17
N LEU A 26 8.80 -15.15 40.63
CA LEU A 26 8.07 -14.18 39.82
C LEU A 26 8.90 -13.66 38.64
N TYR A 27 10.17 -13.34 38.88
CA TYR A 27 11.08 -12.84 37.84
C TYR A 27 11.30 -13.89 36.74
N VAL A 28 11.57 -15.15 37.12
CA VAL A 28 11.78 -16.26 36.19
C VAL A 28 10.49 -16.59 35.43
N TYR A 29 9.34 -16.61 36.11
CA TYR A 29 8.05 -16.86 35.46
C TYR A 29 7.73 -15.78 34.42
N ASN A 30 7.89 -14.51 34.76
CA ASN A 30 7.65 -13.40 33.84
C ASN A 30 8.59 -13.44 32.62
N SER A 31 9.86 -13.78 32.83
CA SER A 31 10.85 -13.93 31.74
C SER A 31 10.52 -15.11 30.82
N ASN A 32 10.15 -16.27 31.36
CA ASN A 32 9.83 -17.46 30.57
C ASN A 32 8.54 -17.31 29.75
N VAL A 33 7.51 -16.65 30.30
CA VAL A 33 6.27 -16.37 29.57
C VAL A 33 6.54 -15.42 28.40
N ARG A 34 7.35 -14.39 28.60
CA ARG A 34 7.74 -13.46 27.53
C ARG A 34 8.45 -14.17 26.38
N LYS A 35 9.44 -15.02 26.68
CA LYS A 35 10.23 -15.74 25.66
C LYS A 35 9.40 -16.65 24.74
N LYS A 36 8.36 -17.32 25.27
CA LYS A 36 7.54 -18.25 24.49
C LYS A 36 6.57 -17.57 23.50
N HIS A 37 6.36 -16.27 23.64
CA HIS A 37 5.42 -15.52 22.81
C HIS A 37 6.05 -14.31 22.12
N THR A 38 7.38 -14.28 22.03
CA THR A 38 8.12 -13.23 21.33
C THR A 38 8.37 -13.66 19.88
N TYR A 39 8.01 -12.81 18.94
CA TYR A 39 8.17 -13.00 17.51
C TYR A 39 8.96 -11.82 16.92
N TYR A 40 9.50 -12.07 15.73
CA TYR A 40 10.41 -11.15 15.06
C TYR A 40 10.04 -11.01 13.59
N VAL A 41 10.22 -9.81 13.06
CA VAL A 41 10.00 -9.49 11.65
C VAL A 41 10.93 -8.37 11.22
N PHE A 42 11.40 -8.43 9.98
CA PHE A 42 12.25 -7.42 9.36
C PHE A 42 11.43 -6.63 8.35
N PHE A 43 11.48 -5.31 8.45
CA PHE A 43 10.86 -4.37 7.51
C PHE A 43 11.93 -3.45 6.94
N LYS A 44 11.80 -3.00 5.70
CA LYS A 44 12.66 -1.91 5.19
C LYS A 44 12.22 -0.57 5.75
N ASP A 45 10.90 -0.39 5.90
CA ASP A 45 10.32 0.82 6.44
C ASP A 45 9.16 0.52 7.37
N ILE A 46 9.11 1.27 8.48
CA ILE A 46 8.11 1.11 9.54
C ILE A 46 7.42 2.43 9.87
N ASP A 47 7.40 3.37 8.92
CA ASP A 47 6.85 4.72 9.02
C ASP A 47 5.77 4.83 10.10
N GLY A 48 6.05 5.51 11.22
CA GLY A 48 5.10 5.81 12.30
C GLY A 48 4.77 4.68 13.30
N LEU A 49 5.38 3.49 13.19
CA LEU A 49 5.25 2.43 14.20
C LEU A 49 6.18 2.71 15.38
N ILE A 50 5.68 2.55 16.61
CA ILE A 50 6.44 2.82 17.84
C ILE A 50 6.40 1.64 18.80
N LYS A 51 7.30 1.65 19.78
CA LYS A 51 7.27 0.72 20.90
C LYS A 51 5.94 0.85 21.66
N GLY A 52 5.29 -0.27 21.92
CA GLY A 52 3.96 -0.32 22.52
C GLY A 52 2.82 -0.23 21.51
N SER A 53 3.07 -0.02 20.22
CA SER A 53 2.05 -0.12 19.18
C SER A 53 1.34 -1.48 19.26
N PRO A 54 -0.01 -1.52 19.10
CA PRO A 54 -0.75 -2.76 19.20
C PRO A 54 -0.42 -3.67 18.01
N VAL A 55 -0.33 -4.98 18.30
CA VAL A 55 -0.28 -6.02 17.28
C VAL A 55 -1.68 -6.57 17.14
N LYS A 56 -2.19 -6.57 15.92
CA LYS A 56 -3.56 -6.94 15.59
C LYS A 56 -3.58 -8.06 14.58
N MET A 57 -4.66 -8.82 14.61
CA MET A 57 -4.95 -9.84 13.61
C MET A 57 -6.45 -9.81 13.34
N LEU A 58 -6.82 -9.65 12.07
CA LEU A 58 -8.21 -9.45 11.65
C LEU A 58 -8.87 -8.28 12.41
N GLY A 59 -8.09 -7.23 12.72
CA GLY A 59 -8.53 -6.06 13.49
C GLY A 59 -8.63 -6.27 15.01
N TYR A 60 -8.42 -7.49 15.52
CA TYR A 60 -8.42 -7.78 16.96
C TYR A 60 -7.02 -7.68 17.54
N GLN A 61 -6.85 -7.00 18.68
CA GLN A 61 -5.55 -6.86 19.33
C GLN A 61 -5.12 -8.16 20.02
N VAL A 62 -4.04 -8.75 19.53
CA VAL A 62 -3.47 -10.00 20.03
C VAL A 62 -2.17 -9.80 20.82
N GLY A 63 -1.57 -8.61 20.73
CA GLY A 63 -0.29 -8.32 21.37
C GLY A 63 0.15 -6.86 21.26
N TYR A 64 1.44 -6.64 21.42
CA TYR A 64 2.07 -5.33 21.31
C TYR A 64 3.53 -5.44 20.81
N VAL A 65 4.00 -4.36 20.19
CA VAL A 65 5.41 -4.21 19.78
C VAL A 65 6.24 -3.97 21.03
N SER A 66 7.18 -4.87 21.30
CA SER A 66 8.05 -4.81 22.48
C SER A 66 9.29 -3.97 22.23
N ASP A 67 9.87 -4.04 21.03
CA ASP A 67 11.08 -3.31 20.70
C ASP A 67 11.24 -3.11 19.19
N ILE A 68 11.96 -2.06 18.83
CA ILE A 68 12.25 -1.68 17.44
C ILE A 68 13.72 -1.29 17.40
N SER A 69 14.49 -1.92 16.52
CA SER A 69 15.91 -1.65 16.35
C SER A 69 16.25 -1.61 14.87
N ILE A 70 17.19 -0.76 14.48
CA ILE A 70 17.67 -0.68 13.10
C ILE A 70 18.93 -1.54 13.01
N VAL A 71 18.93 -2.50 12.08
CA VAL A 71 20.04 -3.43 11.84
C VAL A 71 20.43 -3.32 10.36
N ASN A 72 21.59 -2.73 10.09
CA ASN A 72 22.05 -2.37 8.75
C ASN A 72 21.07 -1.38 8.07
N GLU A 73 20.38 -1.83 7.03
CA GLU A 73 19.39 -1.06 6.25
C GLU A 73 17.95 -1.47 6.56
N ASP A 74 17.76 -2.49 7.40
CA ASP A 74 16.45 -3.01 7.77
C ASP A 74 16.09 -2.65 9.21
N VAL A 75 14.80 -2.58 9.47
CA VAL A 75 14.21 -2.39 10.79
C VAL A 75 13.78 -3.75 11.35
N PHE A 76 14.44 -4.14 12.42
CA PHE A 76 14.14 -5.34 13.18
C PHE A 76 13.11 -5.03 14.28
N ILE A 77 11.94 -5.63 14.15
CA ILE A 77 10.82 -5.45 15.08
C ILE A 77 10.66 -6.70 15.92
N THR A 78 10.61 -6.50 17.24
CA THR A 78 10.28 -7.54 18.20
C THR A 78 8.90 -7.27 18.77
N PHE A 79 8.01 -8.26 18.71
CA PHE A 79 6.66 -8.13 19.22
C PHE A 79 6.23 -9.34 20.04
N ILE A 80 5.34 -9.11 21.00
CA ILE A 80 4.90 -10.11 21.96
C ILE A 80 3.41 -10.34 21.80
N ILE A 81 3.02 -11.60 21.75
CA ILE A 81 1.61 -12.02 21.68
C ILE A 81 1.14 -12.40 23.07
N THR A 82 0.11 -11.73 23.55
CA THR A 82 -0.44 -11.96 24.88
C THR A 82 -1.56 -12.98 24.88
N ASP A 83 -2.22 -13.18 23.74
CA ASP A 83 -3.31 -14.14 23.63
C ASP A 83 -2.79 -15.58 23.52
N LYS A 84 -3.04 -16.37 24.57
CA LYS A 84 -2.62 -17.78 24.67
C LYS A 84 -3.52 -18.73 23.88
N LYS A 85 -4.73 -18.31 23.50
CA LYS A 85 -5.67 -19.13 22.71
C LYS A 85 -5.36 -19.06 21.22
N LEU A 86 -4.56 -18.08 20.82
CA LEU A 86 -4.18 -17.88 19.44
C LEU A 86 -3.13 -18.92 19.02
N LYS A 87 -3.51 -19.83 18.12
CA LYS A 87 -2.54 -20.65 17.40
C LYS A 87 -2.04 -19.86 16.21
N MET A 88 -0.75 -19.57 16.20
CA MET A 88 -0.11 -18.91 15.07
C MET A 88 -0.16 -19.82 13.83
N PRO A 89 -0.74 -19.36 12.70
CA PRO A 89 -0.64 -20.04 11.41
C PRO A 89 0.83 -20.32 11.01
N GLU A 90 1.06 -21.40 10.25
CA GLU A 90 2.40 -21.74 9.73
C GLU A 90 2.97 -20.67 8.76
N ARG A 91 2.09 -19.82 8.21
CA ARG A 91 2.41 -18.76 7.26
C ARG A 91 1.71 -17.48 7.68
N MET A 92 2.49 -16.43 7.78
CA MET A 92 1.99 -15.13 8.21
C MET A 92 2.70 -14.02 7.46
N SER A 93 1.95 -13.00 7.10
CA SER A 93 2.47 -11.70 6.69
C SER A 93 2.20 -10.69 7.79
N ALA A 94 3.13 -9.77 7.97
CA ALA A 94 2.94 -8.62 8.83
C ALA A 94 2.97 -7.35 7.99
N THR A 95 2.02 -6.45 8.23
CA THR A 95 1.91 -5.15 7.55
C THR A 95 1.79 -4.07 8.61
N VAL A 96 2.37 -2.89 8.36
CA VAL A 96 2.13 -1.72 9.19
C VAL A 96 0.90 -0.98 8.67
N GLU A 97 -0.16 -0.91 9.48
CA GLU A 97 -1.41 -0.26 9.11
C GLU A 97 -1.76 0.90 10.03
N PHE A 98 -2.53 1.85 9.52
CA PHE A 98 -3.08 2.93 10.31
C PHE A 98 -4.14 2.41 11.28
N THR A 99 -4.06 2.88 12.52
CA THR A 99 -4.96 2.56 13.62
C THR A 99 -5.57 3.86 14.13
N GLY A 100 -6.89 3.98 14.00
CA GLY A 100 -7.65 5.14 14.46
C GLY A 100 -7.42 6.40 13.63
N MET A 101 -8.09 7.49 14.03
CA MET A 101 -8.09 8.77 13.30
C MET A 101 -6.86 9.65 13.60
N GLY A 102 -6.13 9.35 14.68
CA GLY A 102 -4.96 10.13 15.11
C GLY A 102 -3.66 9.82 14.35
N GLY A 103 -3.70 8.98 13.33
CA GLY A 103 -2.51 8.57 12.57
C GLY A 103 -1.58 7.59 13.29
N SER A 104 -1.99 7.06 14.45
CA SER A 104 -1.29 5.97 15.13
C SER A 104 -1.24 4.75 14.23
N LYS A 105 -0.24 3.87 14.45
CA LYS A 105 -0.07 2.67 13.63
C LYS A 105 0.00 1.39 14.45
N SER A 106 -0.47 0.32 13.84
CA SER A 106 -0.50 -1.02 14.38
C SER A 106 0.22 -1.99 13.46
N LEU A 107 0.78 -3.05 14.03
CA LEU A 107 1.30 -4.18 13.27
C LEU A 107 0.15 -5.16 13.03
N GLU A 108 -0.33 -5.27 11.79
CA GLU A 108 -1.41 -6.17 11.40
C GLU A 108 -0.83 -7.48 10.89
N LEU A 109 -1.31 -8.60 11.43
CA LEU A 109 -0.93 -9.94 11.04
C LEU A 109 -2.03 -10.54 10.15
N SER A 110 -1.64 -11.09 9.01
CA SER A 110 -2.56 -11.70 8.05
C SER A 110 -2.01 -13.01 7.51
N VAL A 111 -2.90 -13.86 6.98
CA VAL A 111 -2.50 -15.09 6.30
C VAL A 111 -2.41 -14.79 4.81
N PRO A 112 -1.23 -14.87 4.18
CA PRO A 112 -1.10 -14.62 2.75
C PRO A 112 -1.81 -15.73 1.94
N ASP A 113 -2.51 -15.33 0.87
CA ASP A 113 -3.23 -16.26 -0.02
C ASP A 113 -2.29 -17.19 -0.81
N GLU A 114 -1.05 -16.76 -1.03
CA GLU A 114 -0.09 -17.49 -1.83
C GLU A 114 0.71 -18.53 -1.02
N LYS A 115 0.73 -19.77 -1.52
CA LYS A 115 1.52 -20.88 -0.95
C LYS A 115 3.04 -20.71 -1.12
N THR A 116 3.47 -19.65 -1.81
CA THR A 116 4.85 -19.37 -2.24
C THR A 116 5.76 -18.92 -1.10
N ASN A 117 5.20 -18.47 0.03
CA ASN A 117 5.99 -18.02 1.17
C ASN A 117 6.60 -19.20 1.96
N PRO A 118 7.86 -19.08 2.40
CA PRO A 118 8.52 -20.10 3.19
C PRO A 118 7.73 -20.34 4.49
N LYS A 119 7.54 -21.61 4.84
CA LYS A 119 6.94 -21.99 6.13
C LYS A 119 7.78 -21.43 7.27
N ASN A 120 7.13 -20.99 8.35
CA ASN A 120 7.72 -20.54 9.62
C ASN A 120 8.42 -19.17 9.63
N TYR A 121 8.32 -18.37 8.56
CA TYR A 121 8.81 -16.98 8.58
C TYR A 121 7.63 -16.02 8.42
N ILE A 122 7.65 -14.94 9.22
CA ILE A 122 6.72 -13.82 9.04
C ILE A 122 7.29 -12.93 7.94
N THR A 123 6.56 -12.81 6.84
CA THR A 123 6.98 -11.97 5.70
C THR A 123 6.48 -10.55 5.93
N ALA A 124 7.36 -9.56 5.85
CA ALA A 124 6.94 -8.16 5.90
C ALA A 124 6.33 -7.74 4.56
N VAL A 125 5.19 -7.07 4.65
CA VAL A 125 4.58 -6.35 3.54
C VAL A 125 4.78 -4.87 3.84
N GLU A 126 5.57 -4.22 2.98
CA GLU A 126 5.92 -2.81 3.19
C GLU A 126 4.66 -1.93 3.18
N PRO A 127 4.52 -1.02 4.16
CA PRO A 127 3.39 -0.11 4.20
C PRO A 127 3.47 0.88 3.03
N ARG A 128 2.31 1.27 2.49
CA ARG A 128 2.24 2.35 1.50
C ARG A 128 2.16 3.69 2.22
N ARG A 129 3.04 4.63 1.88
CA ARG A 129 2.98 5.99 2.43
C ARG A 129 1.97 6.83 1.63
N LEU A 130 1.29 7.77 2.30
CA LEU A 130 0.40 8.72 1.62
C LEU A 130 1.15 9.57 0.58
N GLN A 131 2.42 9.88 0.83
CA GLN A 131 3.26 10.62 -0.12
C GLN A 131 3.46 9.85 -1.43
N ASP A 132 3.54 8.52 -1.38
CA ASP A 132 3.71 7.70 -2.57
C ASP A 132 2.50 7.86 -3.50
N PHE A 133 1.30 8.06 -2.94
CA PHE A 133 0.10 8.33 -3.73
C PHE A 133 0.24 9.57 -4.61
N TYR A 134 0.85 10.65 -4.09
CA TYR A 134 1.12 11.85 -4.87
C TYR A 134 2.12 11.59 -6.01
N VAL A 135 3.19 10.83 -5.72
CA VAL A 135 4.18 10.43 -6.74
C VAL A 135 3.52 9.59 -7.84
N TYR A 136 2.74 8.58 -7.47
CA TYR A 136 2.01 7.74 -8.42
C TYR A 136 1.00 8.54 -9.23
N THR A 137 0.29 9.49 -8.62
CA THR A 137 -0.67 10.34 -9.33
C THR A 137 0.00 11.17 -10.41
N ASN A 138 1.17 11.76 -10.11
CA ASN A 138 1.94 12.51 -11.10
C ASN A 138 2.48 11.60 -12.21
N GLN A 139 2.95 10.41 -11.88
CA GLN A 139 3.38 9.43 -12.88
C GLN A 139 2.23 9.01 -13.80
N MET A 140 1.04 8.74 -13.22
CA MET A 140 -0.15 8.42 -13.99
C MET A 140 -0.59 9.57 -14.88
N ALA A 141 -0.55 10.81 -14.39
CA ALA A 141 -0.84 11.99 -15.19
C ALA A 141 0.11 12.11 -16.39
N ASN A 142 1.42 11.93 -16.19
CA ASN A 142 2.41 11.95 -17.26
C ASN A 142 2.20 10.84 -18.29
N LEU A 143 1.84 9.64 -17.83
CA LEU A 143 1.49 8.51 -18.71
C LEU A 143 0.25 8.83 -19.55
N ILE A 144 -0.80 9.38 -18.93
CA ILE A 144 -2.02 9.80 -19.64
C ILE A 144 -1.70 10.89 -20.67
N LEU A 145 -0.86 11.88 -20.31
CA LEU A 145 -0.44 12.93 -21.24
C LEU A 145 0.38 12.35 -22.40
N GLY A 146 1.28 11.41 -22.13
CA GLY A 146 2.05 10.68 -23.15
C GLY A 146 1.14 9.91 -24.10
N MET A 147 0.23 9.10 -23.56
CA MET A 147 -0.76 8.35 -24.34
C MET A 147 -1.67 9.27 -25.17
N THR A 148 -2.09 10.40 -24.60
CA THR A 148 -2.91 11.40 -25.30
C THR A 148 -2.12 12.06 -26.43
N SER A 149 -0.86 12.41 -26.18
CA SER A 149 0.04 12.97 -27.21
C SER A 149 0.24 11.99 -28.35
N ASP A 150 0.53 10.72 -28.05
CA ASP A 150 0.76 9.70 -29.07
C ASP A 150 -0.51 9.37 -29.84
N PHE A 151 -1.67 9.31 -29.17
CA PHE A 151 -2.96 9.22 -29.84
C PHE A 151 -3.22 10.39 -30.79
N MET A 152 -2.94 11.63 -30.36
CA MET A 152 -3.08 12.81 -31.20
C MET A 152 -2.14 12.78 -32.41
N LYS A 153 -0.89 12.32 -32.26
CA LYS A 153 0.04 12.13 -33.38
C LYS A 153 -0.49 11.10 -34.38
N ILE A 154 -1.05 9.98 -33.91
CA ILE A 154 -1.67 8.97 -34.78
C ILE A 154 -2.88 9.53 -35.52
N MET A 155 -3.73 10.31 -34.83
CA MET A 155 -4.89 10.96 -35.43
C MET A 155 -4.51 11.99 -36.48
N ASP A 156 -3.45 12.79 -36.24
CA ASP A 156 -2.95 13.78 -37.18
C ASP A 156 -2.23 13.15 -38.38
N ALA A 157 -1.42 12.11 -38.15
CA ALA A 157 -0.82 11.30 -39.20
C ALA A 157 -1.90 10.65 -40.08
N ARG A 158 -2.97 10.11 -39.47
CA ARG A 158 -4.10 9.56 -40.21
C ARG A 158 -4.84 10.65 -41.01
N ARG A 159 -5.06 11.84 -40.45
CA ARG A 159 -5.65 12.96 -41.21
C ARG A 159 -4.79 13.35 -42.40
N THR A 160 -3.49 13.53 -42.19
CA THR A 160 -2.56 13.95 -43.26
C THR A 160 -2.40 12.87 -44.33
N ASP A 161 -2.41 11.58 -43.98
CA ASP A 161 -2.40 10.48 -44.95
C ASP A 161 -3.73 10.37 -45.70
N LEU A 162 -4.87 10.55 -45.03
CA LEU A 162 -6.17 10.60 -45.70
C LEU A 162 -6.24 11.77 -46.68
N LEU A 163 -5.75 12.96 -46.29
CA LEU A 163 -5.67 14.12 -47.18
C LEU A 163 -4.70 13.89 -48.34
N LYS A 164 -3.52 13.33 -48.09
CA LYS A 164 -2.57 12.96 -49.15
C LYS A 164 -3.16 11.95 -50.12
N ASN A 165 -3.86 10.93 -49.63
CA ASN A 165 -4.50 9.93 -50.46
C ASN A 165 -5.68 10.50 -51.22
N PHE A 166 -6.46 11.40 -50.62
CA PHE A 166 -7.54 12.14 -51.29
C PHE A 166 -7.00 13.01 -52.44
N ILE A 167 -5.92 13.77 -52.19
CA ILE A 167 -5.26 14.61 -53.20
C ILE A 167 -4.60 13.76 -54.29
N LYS A 168 -4.03 12.60 -53.94
CA LYS A 168 -3.35 11.73 -54.92
C LYS A 168 -4.31 10.91 -55.77
N ASN A 169 -5.59 10.80 -55.41
CA ASN A 169 -6.52 9.95 -56.14
C ASN A 169 -7.23 10.75 -57.25
N PRO A 170 -6.87 10.56 -58.54
CA PRO A 170 -7.33 11.43 -59.62
C PRO A 170 -8.83 11.32 -59.88
N SER A 171 -9.46 10.18 -59.57
CA SER A 171 -10.91 9.99 -59.70
C SER A 171 -11.68 10.90 -58.76
N VAL A 172 -11.24 11.04 -57.53
CA VAL A 172 -11.94 11.85 -56.51
C VAL A 172 -11.80 13.34 -56.81
N LEU A 173 -10.61 13.78 -57.26
CA LEU A 173 -10.42 15.16 -57.73
C LEU A 173 -11.30 15.46 -58.95
N HIS A 174 -11.43 14.51 -59.87
CA HIS A 174 -12.30 14.65 -61.04
C HIS A 174 -13.79 14.69 -60.67
N ASP A 175 -14.21 13.90 -59.68
CA ASP A 175 -15.59 13.92 -59.18
C ASP A 175 -15.92 15.22 -58.44
N VAL A 176 -14.97 15.77 -57.68
CA VAL A 176 -15.08 17.10 -57.08
C VAL A 176 -15.17 18.18 -58.17
N HIS A 177 -14.38 18.08 -59.24
CA HIS A 177 -14.45 19.02 -60.35
C HIS A 177 -15.80 18.96 -61.07
N ARG A 178 -16.32 17.75 -61.33
CA ARG A 178 -17.66 17.57 -61.93
C ARG A 178 -18.78 18.12 -61.06
N THR A 179 -18.73 17.88 -59.76
CA THR A 179 -19.75 18.41 -58.86
C THR A 179 -19.70 19.94 -58.77
N LEU A 180 -18.51 20.54 -58.79
CA LEU A 180 -18.35 21.99 -58.94
C LEU A 180 -18.93 22.51 -60.26
N ASP A 181 -18.67 21.83 -61.37
CA ASP A 181 -19.21 22.20 -62.69
C ASP A 181 -20.74 22.10 -62.73
N ASP A 182 -21.31 21.04 -62.15
CA ASP A 182 -22.75 20.84 -62.07
C ASP A 182 -23.41 21.91 -61.19
N VAL A 183 -22.78 22.29 -60.08
CA VAL A 183 -23.25 23.38 -59.21
C VAL A 183 -23.18 24.72 -59.94
N GLN A 184 -22.07 25.02 -60.62
CA GLN A 184 -21.93 26.27 -61.38
C GLN A 184 -22.93 26.34 -62.53
N LYS A 185 -23.16 25.22 -63.22
CA LYS A 185 -24.18 25.11 -64.27
C LYS A 185 -25.57 25.30 -63.72
N SER A 186 -25.88 24.69 -62.58
CA SER A 186 -27.14 24.88 -61.85
C SER A 186 -27.34 26.36 -61.51
N GLU A 187 -26.35 27.03 -60.91
CA GLU A 187 -26.42 28.47 -60.62
C GLU A 187 -26.68 29.30 -61.88
N SER A 188 -25.98 29.03 -62.98
CA SER A 188 -26.17 29.77 -64.22
C SER A 188 -27.60 29.61 -64.78
N GLN A 189 -28.16 28.40 -64.70
CA GLN A 189 -29.55 28.12 -65.11
C GLN A 189 -30.56 28.80 -64.19
N PHE A 190 -30.30 28.84 -62.88
CA PHE A 190 -31.13 29.58 -61.94
C PHE A 190 -31.11 31.08 -62.25
N MET A 191 -29.95 31.66 -62.54
CA MET A 191 -29.81 33.07 -62.89
C MET A 191 -30.49 33.41 -64.23
N GLU A 192 -30.41 32.52 -65.22
CA GLU A 192 -31.09 32.67 -66.51
C GLU A 192 -32.62 32.58 -66.38
N ARG A 193 -33.12 31.63 -65.59
CA ARG A 193 -34.56 31.55 -65.27
C ARG A 193 -35.04 32.83 -64.61
N ARG A 194 -34.32 33.36 -63.62
CA ARG A 194 -34.66 34.64 -62.98
C ARG A 194 -34.76 35.79 -63.97
N LYS A 195 -33.81 35.90 -64.91
CA LYS A 195 -33.81 36.96 -65.93
C LYS A 195 -34.99 36.87 -66.91
N ASN A 196 -35.50 35.67 -67.18
CA ASN A 196 -36.69 35.45 -68.01
C ASN A 196 -38.02 35.71 -67.27
N TYR A 197 -38.03 35.70 -65.94
CA TYR A 197 -39.18 36.12 -65.14
C TYR A 197 -39.24 37.66 -64.93
N GLU A 198 -38.16 38.38 -65.23
CA GLU A 198 -38.05 39.84 -65.10
C GLU A 198 -38.25 40.58 -66.45
N ARG A 199 -38.66 39.88 -67.53
CA ARG A 199 -39.10 40.45 -68.82
C ARG A 199 -40.60 40.25 -69.00
#